data_AF-A0A482VHJ4-F1
#
_entry.id   AF-A0A482VHJ4-F1
#
_cell.length_a   1.000
_cell.length_b   1.000
_cell.length_c   1.000
_cell.angle_alpha   90.00
_cell.angle_beta   90.00
_cell.angle_gamma   90.00
#
_symmetry.space_group_name_H-M   'P 1'
#
loop_
_entity.id
_entity.type
_entity.pdbx_description
1 polymer ?
#
loop_
_entity_poly.entity_id
_entity_poly.type
_entity_poly.pdbx_seq_one_letter_code
_entity_poly.pdbx_strand_id
1 'polypeptide(L)'
;MFLDTKVLRMMKMMGYKSGLGLGKNQQGITLPVEIKSQIGKRGLGLDIDNLEGTSNEWDFSLENIFEELDIKDLCQARTRANPFETIRSVFFMNRAALKMANIDAATDFMFTNIDHNLYHKDSSGPYYFADVCAGPGGFTEYILWRKKWLFKGFGFTLRDQNDFKITDSLCVSPVTFIPLYGVKGDGNVCCPANICDFKEKVLHETENKGVHFMMSDGKLAAFCRNPLLTDQRQEELRKECLLYWQIPDKPKIPLSKFTVEDLLSTTIDRRELLLVCPRELKNIYDLNDFVLDVKEWHYVPMQCKRNTNICNFYAGVGLSKVFRLQCNKWVKVKNLQLTRGTLLYGELVKEDFIAKNTCILNIELQQHKYSLHVIDALRLGDVSLVDLKFEERIHLIGIFCKAVNHEFRANAIRIRPKTINTLESLCTDFNLRKNELFGNYIAPLPVLGYKVNEESYETNHFIQHTF
;
A
#
# COMPACT_ATOMS: atom_id res chain seq x y z
N MET A 1 -21.51 -26.06 14.26
CA MET A 1 -21.19 -24.99 15.24
C MET A 1 -20.02 -25.51 16.08
N PHE A 2 -18.77 -25.30 15.62
CA PHE A 2 -17.58 -25.74 16.34
C PHE A 2 -17.09 -24.58 17.19
N LEU A 3 -17.43 -24.56 18.49
CA LEU A 3 -16.76 -23.66 19.43
C LEU A 3 -15.41 -24.26 19.82
N ASP A 4 -14.36 -23.47 19.68
CA ASP A 4 -13.00 -23.79 20.16
C ASP A 4 -13.01 -24.09 21.67
N THR A 5 -12.46 -25.25 22.05
CA THR A 5 -12.39 -25.73 23.44
C THR A 5 -11.57 -24.80 24.34
N LYS A 6 -10.61 -24.05 23.76
CA LYS A 6 -9.81 -23.05 24.48
C LYS A 6 -10.66 -21.84 24.88
N VAL A 7 -11.47 -21.35 23.96
CA VAL A 7 -12.38 -20.21 24.20
C VAL A 7 -13.41 -20.55 25.27
N LEU A 8 -14.00 -21.75 25.19
CA LEU A 8 -14.92 -22.26 26.21
C LEU A 8 -14.29 -22.35 27.61
N ARG A 9 -13.01 -22.73 27.69
CA ARG A 9 -12.28 -22.81 28.96
C ARG A 9 -11.99 -21.42 29.53
N MET A 10 -11.61 -20.45 28.70
CA MET A 10 -11.43 -19.05 29.12
C MET A 10 -12.74 -18.43 29.59
N MET A 11 -13.84 -18.63 28.85
CA MET A 11 -15.16 -18.13 29.23
C MET A 11 -15.59 -18.71 30.59
N LYS A 12 -15.38 -20.01 30.83
CA LYS A 12 -15.64 -20.62 32.15
C LYS A 12 -14.82 -19.98 33.28
N MET A 13 -13.56 -19.65 33.05
CA MET A 13 -12.73 -18.93 34.06
C MET A 13 -13.25 -17.52 34.36
N MET A 14 -13.89 -16.88 33.38
CA MET A 14 -14.53 -15.57 33.53
C MET A 14 -15.96 -15.65 34.11
N GLY A 15 -16.41 -16.82 34.56
CA GLY A 15 -17.71 -17.03 35.19
C GLY A 15 -18.85 -17.34 34.23
N TYR A 16 -18.56 -17.67 32.97
CA TYR A 16 -19.58 -18.05 31.98
C TYR A 16 -20.34 -19.31 32.40
N LYS A 17 -21.68 -19.22 32.36
CA LYS A 17 -22.62 -20.34 32.47
C LYS A 17 -23.61 -20.25 31.32
N SER A 18 -23.98 -21.38 30.73
CA SER A 18 -24.89 -21.43 29.58
C SER A 18 -26.23 -20.76 29.93
N GLY A 19 -26.65 -19.79 29.12
CA GLY A 19 -27.91 -19.04 29.32
C GLY A 19 -27.85 -17.89 30.32
N LEU A 20 -26.69 -17.61 30.93
CA LEU A 20 -26.51 -16.55 31.94
C LEU A 20 -25.47 -15.51 31.49
N GLY A 21 -25.54 -14.33 32.10
CA GLY A 21 -24.63 -13.23 31.82
C GLY A 21 -23.18 -13.56 32.14
N LEU A 22 -22.24 -13.11 31.31
CA LEU A 22 -20.81 -13.29 31.56
C LEU A 22 -20.35 -12.45 32.77
N GLY A 23 -19.63 -13.05 33.72
CA GLY A 23 -19.06 -12.36 34.89
C GLY A 23 -19.30 -13.10 36.22
N LYS A 24 -18.50 -12.79 37.25
CA LYS A 24 -18.55 -13.46 38.57
C LYS A 24 -19.94 -13.42 39.24
N ASN A 25 -20.70 -12.35 39.02
CA ASN A 25 -22.06 -12.16 39.55
C ASN A 25 -23.13 -12.30 38.46
N GLN A 26 -22.81 -12.88 37.29
CA GLN A 26 -23.71 -13.04 36.14
C GLN A 26 -24.24 -11.71 35.57
N GLN A 27 -23.46 -10.63 35.73
CA GLN A 27 -23.86 -9.27 35.35
C GLN A 27 -23.81 -8.98 33.84
N GLY A 28 -23.31 -9.90 33.03
CA GLY A 28 -23.23 -9.72 31.59
C GLY A 28 -24.62 -9.72 30.93
N ILE A 29 -24.74 -9.00 29.82
CA ILE A 29 -26.00 -8.88 29.08
C ILE A 29 -26.32 -10.23 28.43
N THR A 30 -27.48 -10.81 28.76
CA THR A 30 -27.98 -12.07 28.16
C THR A 30 -28.89 -11.85 26.97
N LEU A 31 -29.54 -10.70 26.94
CA LEU A 31 -30.39 -10.27 25.83
C LEU A 31 -29.52 -9.70 24.71
N PRO A 32 -29.98 -9.73 23.44
CA PRO A 32 -29.38 -8.93 22.40
C PRO A 32 -29.21 -7.49 22.90
N VAL A 33 -28.03 -6.88 22.67
CA VAL A 33 -27.80 -5.48 23.02
C VAL A 33 -28.92 -4.68 22.38
N GLU A 34 -29.75 -4.05 23.22
CA GLU A 34 -30.86 -3.25 22.77
C GLU A 34 -30.29 -2.16 21.86
N ILE A 35 -30.70 -2.17 20.60
CA ILE A 35 -30.35 -1.12 19.67
C ILE A 35 -31.07 0.11 20.19
N LYS A 36 -30.36 0.99 20.90
CA LYS A 36 -30.85 2.36 21.12
C LYS A 36 -31.00 2.97 19.74
N SER A 37 -32.21 2.93 19.20
CA SER A 37 -32.61 3.64 17.99
C SER A 37 -32.58 5.12 18.31
N GLN A 38 -31.44 5.76 18.04
CA GLN A 38 -31.42 7.22 17.96
C GLN A 38 -32.29 7.62 16.77
N ILE A 39 -33.30 8.43 17.03
CA ILE A 39 -34.17 8.97 16.00
C ILE A 39 -33.39 10.07 15.26
N GLY A 40 -32.88 9.76 14.07
CA GLY A 40 -32.28 10.72 13.13
C GLY A 40 -30.76 10.58 12.94
N LYS A 41 -30.18 11.56 12.22
CA LYS A 41 -28.75 11.58 11.82
C LYS A 41 -27.80 12.17 12.88
N ARG A 42 -28.24 12.24 14.14
CA ARG A 42 -27.43 12.78 15.24
C ARG A 42 -26.50 11.64 15.66
N GLY A 43 -25.21 11.73 15.31
CA GLY A 43 -24.23 10.68 15.57
C GLY A 43 -24.07 10.31 17.05
N LEU A 44 -23.19 9.36 17.33
CA LEU A 44 -22.89 8.89 18.69
C LEU A 44 -22.30 10.04 19.53
N GLY A 45 -22.97 10.43 20.63
CA GLY A 45 -22.40 11.29 21.68
C GLY A 45 -22.90 12.74 21.76
N LEU A 46 -23.88 13.16 20.95
CA LEU A 46 -24.46 14.51 21.03
C LEU A 46 -25.74 14.51 21.90
N ASP A 47 -25.66 15.08 23.11
CA ASP A 47 -26.81 15.32 23.98
C ASP A 47 -27.04 16.83 24.10
N ILE A 48 -28.23 17.31 23.73
CA ILE A 48 -28.59 18.74 23.79
C ILE A 48 -29.92 18.84 24.51
N ASP A 49 -29.93 19.50 25.66
CA ASP A 49 -31.14 19.73 26.44
C ASP A 49 -32.16 20.60 25.67
N ASN A 50 -33.45 20.22 25.75
CA ASN A 50 -34.64 20.92 25.22
C ASN A 50 -34.99 20.76 23.71
N LEU A 51 -34.56 19.69 23.05
CA LEU A 51 -35.04 19.31 21.70
C LEU A 51 -35.77 17.97 21.75
N GLU A 52 -36.95 17.95 22.37
CA GLU A 52 -37.86 16.81 22.33
C GLU A 52 -38.28 16.51 20.88
N GLY A 53 -38.11 15.25 20.46
CA GLY A 53 -38.55 14.79 19.16
C GLY A 53 -40.06 14.99 19.03
N THR A 54 -40.49 15.57 17.90
CA THR A 54 -41.92 15.66 17.57
C THR A 54 -42.56 14.28 17.70
N SER A 55 -43.61 14.18 18.52
CA SER A 55 -44.41 12.98 18.84
C SER A 55 -45.24 12.46 17.65
N ASN A 56 -44.76 12.63 16.42
CA ASN A 56 -45.42 12.12 15.25
C ASN A 56 -44.87 10.72 15.00
N GLU A 57 -45.71 9.70 15.17
CA GLU A 57 -45.41 8.36 14.68
C GLU A 57 -45.04 8.44 13.19
N TRP A 58 -43.90 7.83 12.82
CA TRP A 58 -43.51 7.76 11.42
C TRP A 58 -44.51 6.88 10.67
N ASP A 59 -45.33 7.51 9.84
CA ASP A 59 -46.27 6.81 9.00
C ASP A 59 -45.52 6.04 7.89
N PHE A 60 -45.42 4.71 8.07
CA PHE A 60 -44.81 3.78 7.13
C PHE A 60 -45.53 3.73 5.78
N SER A 61 -46.79 4.19 5.67
CA SER A 61 -47.50 4.26 4.39
C SER A 61 -46.86 5.28 3.43
N LEU A 62 -46.09 6.23 3.96
CA LEU A 62 -45.35 7.22 3.18
C LEU A 62 -44.09 6.64 2.53
N GLU A 63 -43.66 5.42 2.89
CA GLU A 63 -42.56 4.71 2.21
C GLU A 63 -43.02 4.10 0.87
N ASN A 64 -44.28 3.67 0.78
CA ASN A 64 -44.89 3.15 -0.45
C ASN A 64 -45.02 4.22 -1.55
N ILE A 65 -45.03 5.51 -1.19
CA ILE A 65 -45.09 6.64 -2.16
C ILE A 65 -43.83 6.71 -3.02
N PHE A 66 -42.69 6.16 -2.55
CA PHE A 66 -41.43 6.19 -3.28
C PHE A 66 -41.33 5.13 -4.39
N GLU A 67 -42.18 4.11 -4.36
CA GLU A 67 -42.24 3.10 -5.42
C GLU A 67 -42.92 3.65 -6.69
N GLU A 68 -43.75 4.70 -6.54
CA GLU A 68 -44.51 5.33 -7.64
C GLU A 68 -43.83 6.55 -8.28
N LEU A 69 -42.77 7.11 -7.65
CA LEU A 69 -42.08 8.31 -8.12
C LEU A 69 -40.94 7.98 -9.09
N ASP A 70 -40.79 8.79 -10.15
CA ASP A 70 -39.67 8.66 -11.08
C ASP A 70 -38.32 8.88 -10.34
N ILE A 71 -37.38 7.98 -10.59
CA ILE A 71 -36.02 7.99 -10.01
C ILE A 71 -35.31 9.32 -10.28
N LYS A 72 -35.60 9.95 -11.42
CA LYS A 72 -35.02 11.25 -11.79
C LYS A 72 -35.47 12.37 -10.84
N ASP A 73 -36.75 12.41 -10.51
CA ASP A 73 -37.31 13.43 -9.61
C ASP A 73 -36.82 13.22 -8.18
N LEU A 74 -36.68 11.95 -7.76
CA LEU A 74 -36.04 11.59 -6.48
C LEU A 74 -34.60 12.10 -6.40
N CYS A 75 -33.83 11.95 -7.46
CA CYS A 75 -32.44 12.42 -7.49
C CYS A 75 -32.33 13.95 -7.43
N GLN A 76 -33.25 14.66 -8.09
CA GLN A 76 -33.29 16.13 -8.05
C GLN A 76 -33.70 16.65 -6.66
N ALA A 77 -34.72 16.07 -6.04
CA ALA A 77 -35.14 16.43 -4.69
C ALA A 77 -33.99 16.21 -3.68
N ARG A 78 -33.30 15.06 -3.75
CA ARG A 78 -32.13 14.77 -2.91
C ARG A 78 -31.01 15.79 -3.09
N THR A 79 -30.79 16.24 -4.32
CA THR A 79 -29.73 17.20 -4.66
C THR A 79 -29.99 18.57 -4.02
N ARG A 80 -31.25 19.02 -4.02
CA ARG A 80 -31.63 20.32 -3.47
C ARG A 80 -31.74 20.32 -1.94
N ALA A 81 -32.25 19.22 -1.37
CA ALA A 81 -32.49 19.13 0.07
C ALA A 81 -31.23 18.89 0.90
N ASN A 82 -30.18 18.29 0.33
CA ASN A 82 -28.95 17.98 1.06
C ASN A 82 -28.07 19.25 1.18
N PRO A 83 -27.83 19.79 2.40
CA PRO A 83 -27.01 20.99 2.59
C PRO A 83 -25.54 20.80 2.17
N PHE A 84 -25.09 19.55 2.04
CA PHE A 84 -23.71 19.21 1.66
C PHE A 84 -23.60 18.71 0.20
N GLU A 85 -24.65 18.81 -0.60
CA GLU A 85 -24.65 18.20 -1.94
C GLU A 85 -23.63 18.86 -2.88
N THR A 86 -23.39 20.17 -2.76
CA THR A 86 -22.43 20.93 -3.56
C THR A 86 -21.01 20.44 -3.40
N ILE A 87 -20.65 19.79 -2.29
CA ILE A 87 -19.32 19.19 -2.07
C ILE A 87 -19.01 18.16 -3.18
N ARG A 88 -19.99 17.33 -3.53
CA ARG A 88 -19.88 16.26 -4.54
C ARG A 88 -18.61 15.42 -4.33
N SER A 89 -17.75 15.32 -5.33
CA SER A 89 -16.50 14.55 -5.31
C SER A 89 -15.25 15.44 -5.43
N VAL A 90 -15.41 16.75 -5.59
CA VAL A 90 -14.30 17.68 -5.88
C VAL A 90 -13.45 17.15 -7.05
N PHE A 91 -12.18 16.78 -6.83
CA PHE A 91 -11.28 16.20 -7.84
C PHE A 91 -11.17 14.67 -7.77
N PHE A 92 -11.83 14.02 -6.80
CA PHE A 92 -11.86 12.56 -6.66
C PHE A 92 -12.80 11.89 -7.66
N MET A 93 -12.65 10.58 -7.85
CA MET A 93 -13.48 9.78 -8.74
C MET A 93 -14.95 9.77 -8.32
N ASN A 94 -15.24 9.80 -7.02
CA ASN A 94 -16.59 9.75 -6.48
C ASN A 94 -16.66 10.43 -5.09
N ARG A 95 -17.87 10.52 -4.56
CA ARG A 95 -18.13 11.16 -3.26
C ARG A 95 -17.66 10.35 -2.07
N ALA A 96 -17.40 9.05 -2.24
CA ALA A 96 -16.94 8.19 -1.16
C ALA A 96 -15.59 8.65 -0.62
N ALA A 97 -14.68 9.11 -1.49
CA ALA A 97 -13.41 9.71 -1.06
C ALA A 97 -13.59 10.80 0.00
N LEU A 98 -14.64 11.64 -0.14
CA LEU A 98 -14.92 12.71 0.82
C LEU A 98 -15.60 12.24 2.09
N LYS A 99 -16.31 11.11 2.06
CA LYS A 99 -16.76 10.47 3.31
C LYS A 99 -15.54 10.03 4.12
N MET A 100 -14.54 9.43 3.46
CA MET A 100 -13.30 9.03 4.14
C MET A 100 -12.52 10.24 4.62
N ALA A 101 -12.44 11.31 3.83
CA ALA A 101 -11.85 12.58 4.27
C ALA A 101 -12.53 13.14 5.52
N ASN A 102 -13.86 13.11 5.55
CA ASN A 102 -14.62 13.56 6.70
C ASN A 102 -14.38 12.68 7.93
N ILE A 103 -14.41 11.35 7.77
CA ILE A 103 -14.13 10.40 8.86
C ILE A 103 -12.72 10.63 9.40
N ASP A 104 -11.72 10.71 8.51
CA ASP A 104 -10.32 10.90 8.89
C ASP A 104 -10.13 12.21 9.66
N ALA A 105 -10.69 13.33 9.17
CA ALA A 105 -10.62 14.62 9.87
C ALA A 105 -11.36 14.59 11.22
N ALA A 106 -12.55 13.98 11.27
CA ALA A 106 -13.35 13.87 12.49
C ALA A 106 -12.70 12.98 13.57
N THR A 107 -11.74 12.14 13.18
CA THR A 107 -10.94 11.30 14.07
C THR A 107 -9.49 11.79 14.14
N ASP A 108 -9.27 13.10 14.07
CA ASP A 108 -7.95 13.74 14.20
C ASP A 108 -6.87 13.14 13.27
N PHE A 109 -7.27 12.78 12.06
CA PHE A 109 -6.45 12.16 11.03
C PHE A 109 -5.82 10.83 11.45
N MET A 110 -6.44 10.05 12.34
CA MET A 110 -5.85 8.80 12.86
C MET A 110 -5.46 7.78 11.79
N PHE A 111 -6.12 7.78 10.62
CA PHE A 111 -5.83 6.83 9.54
C PHE A 111 -4.64 7.28 8.73
N THR A 112 -4.57 8.58 8.43
CA THR A 112 -3.50 9.11 7.59
C THR A 112 -2.26 9.48 8.39
N ASN A 113 -2.37 9.93 9.64
CA ASN A 113 -1.24 10.24 10.54
C ASN A 113 -0.75 9.04 11.35
N ILE A 114 -0.92 7.84 10.83
CA ILE A 114 -0.49 6.61 11.51
C ILE A 114 1.03 6.54 11.70
N ASP A 115 1.77 7.20 10.82
CA ASP A 115 3.21 7.42 10.87
C ASP A 115 3.68 8.23 12.08
N HIS A 116 2.79 9.03 12.66
CA HIS A 116 3.06 9.80 13.87
C HIS A 116 2.46 9.16 15.13
N ASN A 117 1.78 8.03 15.00
CA ASN A 117 1.13 7.37 16.11
C ASN A 117 2.15 6.64 16.99
N LEU A 118 2.12 6.92 18.30
CA LEU A 118 2.99 6.31 19.30
C LEU A 118 2.95 4.76 19.26
N TYR A 119 1.79 4.18 18.98
CA TYR A 119 1.59 2.73 18.92
C TYR A 119 2.18 2.07 17.67
N HIS A 120 2.60 2.87 16.68
CA HIS A 120 3.20 2.41 15.42
C HIS A 120 4.62 2.91 15.20
N LYS A 121 5.26 3.46 16.25
CA LYS A 121 6.64 3.97 16.20
C LYS A 121 7.68 2.95 15.73
N ASP A 122 7.47 1.68 16.04
CA ASP A 122 8.38 0.60 15.65
C ASP A 122 8.16 0.13 14.20
N SER A 123 7.12 0.64 13.52
CA SER A 123 6.87 0.39 12.11
C SER A 123 7.54 1.47 11.28
N SER A 124 8.60 1.10 10.56
CA SER A 124 9.21 1.96 9.55
C SER A 124 8.35 2.12 8.29
N GLY A 125 7.21 1.44 8.21
CA GLY A 125 6.39 1.36 7.01
C GLY A 125 6.88 0.31 5.98
N PRO A 126 6.18 0.18 4.85
CA PRO A 126 4.99 0.95 4.48
C PRO A 126 3.79 0.64 5.38
N TYR A 127 2.86 1.58 5.48
CA TYR A 127 1.64 1.39 6.25
C TYR A 127 0.56 0.73 5.41
N TYR A 128 0.15 -0.45 5.85
CA TYR A 128 -0.82 -1.28 5.16
C TYR A 128 -2.27 -0.96 5.54
N PHE A 129 -3.17 -0.95 4.56
CA PHE A 129 -4.61 -0.87 4.76
C PHE A 129 -5.39 -1.86 3.88
N ALA A 130 -6.63 -2.17 4.26
CA ALA A 130 -7.56 -2.94 3.43
C ALA A 130 -8.80 -2.12 3.09
N ASP A 131 -9.32 -2.26 1.86
CA ASP A 131 -10.55 -1.61 1.41
C ASP A 131 -11.49 -2.65 0.82
N VAL A 132 -12.55 -2.98 1.56
CA VAL A 132 -13.47 -4.09 1.26
C VAL A 132 -14.83 -3.55 0.83
N CYS A 133 -15.53 -4.24 -0.08
CA CYS A 133 -16.78 -3.76 -0.69
C CYS A 133 -16.61 -2.42 -1.42
N ALA A 134 -15.41 -2.14 -1.90
CA ALA A 134 -14.98 -0.77 -2.11
C ALA A 134 -15.01 -0.27 -3.57
N GLY A 135 -15.55 -1.04 -4.52
CA GLY A 135 -15.67 -0.61 -5.90
C GLY A 135 -16.47 0.69 -6.01
N PRO A 136 -15.96 1.73 -6.70
CA PRO A 136 -14.80 1.76 -7.59
C PRO A 136 -13.44 2.12 -6.96
N GLY A 137 -13.37 2.43 -5.65
CA GLY A 137 -12.11 2.68 -4.93
C GLY A 137 -11.96 4.10 -4.34
N GLY A 138 -13.07 4.77 -3.99
CA GLY A 138 -13.04 6.16 -3.51
C GLY A 138 -12.28 6.35 -2.20
N PHE A 139 -12.44 5.46 -1.22
CA PHE A 139 -11.71 5.52 0.05
C PHE A 139 -10.22 5.31 -0.15
N THR A 140 -9.85 4.28 -0.92
CA THR A 140 -8.48 4.04 -1.38
C THR A 140 -7.86 5.27 -2.05
N GLU A 141 -8.60 5.96 -2.92
CA GLU A 141 -8.11 7.16 -3.59
C GLU A 141 -7.76 8.27 -2.61
N TYR A 142 -8.59 8.52 -1.59
CA TYR A 142 -8.31 9.52 -0.57
C TYR A 142 -7.02 9.21 0.21
N ILE A 143 -6.88 7.97 0.71
CA ILE A 143 -5.71 7.56 1.50
C ILE A 143 -4.43 7.70 0.67
N LEU A 144 -4.43 7.16 -0.55
CA LEU A 144 -3.26 7.22 -1.43
C LEU A 144 -3.02 8.62 -1.99
N TRP A 145 -4.04 9.46 -2.13
CA TRP A 145 -3.85 10.88 -2.44
C TRP A 145 -3.04 11.58 -1.35
N ARG A 146 -3.37 11.33 -0.07
CA ARG A 146 -2.73 11.98 1.08
C ARG A 146 -1.35 11.40 1.40
N LYS A 147 -1.17 10.08 1.31
CA LYS A 147 0.04 9.39 1.83
C LYS A 147 0.89 8.66 0.79
N LYS A 148 0.47 8.63 -0.48
CA LYS A 148 1.27 8.14 -1.62
C LYS A 148 1.83 6.73 -1.39
N TRP A 149 3.09 6.51 -1.74
CA TRP A 149 3.78 5.23 -1.69
C TRP A 149 4.18 4.80 -0.27
N LEU A 150 4.10 5.70 0.72
CA LEU A 150 4.32 5.32 2.12
C LEU A 150 3.23 4.36 2.61
N PHE A 151 2.10 4.31 1.91
CA PHE A 151 0.98 3.43 2.20
C PHE A 151 0.79 2.40 1.08
N LYS A 152 0.37 1.20 1.47
CA LYS A 152 0.03 0.11 0.54
C LYS A 152 -1.33 -0.48 0.88
N GLY A 153 -2.23 -0.51 -0.09
CA GLY A 153 -3.60 -0.97 0.11
C GLY A 153 -3.89 -2.33 -0.53
N PHE A 154 -4.83 -3.06 0.07
CA PHE A 154 -5.37 -4.30 -0.47
C PHE A 154 -6.88 -4.17 -0.67
N GLY A 155 -7.34 -4.34 -1.91
CA GLY A 155 -8.74 -4.22 -2.27
C GLY A 155 -9.44 -5.57 -2.30
N PHE A 156 -10.67 -5.67 -1.81
CA PHE A 156 -11.51 -6.85 -1.99
C PHE A 156 -12.96 -6.47 -2.28
N THR A 157 -13.38 -6.66 -3.52
CA THR A 157 -14.73 -6.30 -3.97
C THR A 157 -15.18 -7.19 -5.13
N LEU A 158 -16.49 -7.20 -5.40
CA LEU A 158 -17.09 -7.93 -6.51
C LEU A 158 -16.52 -7.46 -7.85
N ARG A 159 -16.33 -8.39 -8.79
CA ARG A 159 -15.90 -8.05 -10.15
C ARG A 159 -16.96 -7.29 -10.96
N ASP A 160 -16.54 -6.91 -12.17
CA ASP A 160 -17.35 -6.32 -13.23
C ASP A 160 -17.91 -4.94 -12.87
N GLN A 161 -19.22 -4.82 -12.68
CA GLN A 161 -19.89 -3.54 -12.48
C GLN A 161 -19.44 -2.84 -11.18
N ASN A 162 -19.03 -3.63 -10.19
CA ASN A 162 -18.59 -3.17 -8.88
C ASN A 162 -17.07 -3.29 -8.71
N ASP A 163 -16.31 -3.41 -9.79
CA ASP A 163 -14.85 -3.53 -9.73
C ASP A 163 -14.17 -2.17 -9.45
N PHE A 164 -12.91 -2.24 -9.00
CA PHE A 164 -12.05 -1.09 -8.83
C PHE A 164 -11.76 -0.39 -10.16
N LYS A 165 -11.97 0.92 -10.22
CA LYS A 165 -11.66 1.77 -11.37
C LYS A 165 -10.37 2.53 -11.16
N ILE A 166 -9.27 1.79 -10.99
CA ILE A 166 -7.94 2.36 -10.70
C ILE A 166 -7.51 3.38 -11.77
N THR A 167 -7.87 3.16 -13.04
CA THR A 167 -7.58 4.05 -14.16
C THR A 167 -8.25 5.41 -14.06
N ASP A 168 -9.38 5.50 -13.35
CA ASP A 168 -10.14 6.73 -13.20
C ASP A 168 -9.57 7.61 -12.08
N SER A 169 -8.67 7.05 -11.25
CA SER A 169 -7.98 7.79 -10.21
C SER A 169 -6.80 8.59 -10.75
N LEU A 170 -6.55 9.76 -10.14
CA LEU A 170 -5.36 10.55 -10.43
C LEU A 170 -4.11 10.08 -9.66
N CYS A 171 -4.26 9.30 -8.60
CA CYS A 171 -3.16 8.97 -7.69
C CYS A 171 -3.05 7.49 -7.32
N VAL A 172 -4.13 6.72 -7.43
CA VAL A 172 -4.07 5.27 -7.17
C VAL A 172 -3.26 4.63 -8.27
N SER A 173 -2.19 3.95 -7.86
CA SER A 173 -1.34 3.18 -8.74
C SER A 173 -1.54 1.70 -8.42
N PRO A 174 -1.58 0.80 -9.41
CA PRO A 174 -1.43 -0.64 -9.18
C PRO A 174 -0.16 -1.00 -8.40
N VAL A 175 0.78 -0.04 -8.30
CA VAL A 175 1.99 -0.14 -7.49
C VAL A 175 1.71 -0.05 -5.98
N THR A 176 0.75 0.77 -5.57
CA THR A 176 0.47 1.05 -4.15
C THR A 176 -0.86 0.45 -3.71
N PHE A 177 -1.58 -0.20 -4.63
CA PHE A 177 -2.87 -0.83 -4.36
C PHE A 177 -3.02 -2.15 -5.12
N ILE A 178 -3.33 -3.22 -4.40
CA ILE A 178 -3.48 -4.57 -4.95
C ILE A 178 -4.93 -5.02 -4.82
N PRO A 179 -5.70 -5.09 -5.92
CA PRO A 179 -7.01 -5.71 -5.90
C PRO A 179 -6.89 -7.24 -5.86
N LEU A 180 -7.54 -7.86 -4.88
CA LEU A 180 -7.55 -9.29 -4.62
C LEU A 180 -9.00 -9.79 -4.66
N TYR A 181 -9.28 -10.83 -5.45
CA TYR A 181 -10.65 -11.29 -5.75
C TYR A 181 -10.96 -12.68 -5.18
N GLY A 182 -10.14 -13.15 -4.24
CA GLY A 182 -10.24 -14.49 -3.68
C GLY A 182 -9.87 -15.60 -4.65
N VAL A 183 -9.93 -16.85 -4.16
CA VAL A 183 -9.58 -18.06 -4.93
C VAL A 183 -10.49 -18.28 -6.13
N LYS A 184 -11.78 -17.94 -6.01
CA LYS A 184 -12.75 -18.05 -7.11
C LYS A 184 -12.57 -16.95 -8.16
N GLY A 185 -11.85 -15.88 -7.81
CA GLY A 185 -11.62 -14.75 -8.68
C GLY A 185 -12.86 -13.90 -8.96
N ASP A 186 -13.98 -14.11 -8.28
CA ASP A 186 -15.23 -13.36 -8.45
C ASP A 186 -15.33 -12.13 -7.52
N GLY A 187 -14.46 -12.05 -6.52
CA GLY A 187 -14.49 -10.97 -5.54
C GLY A 187 -15.62 -11.09 -4.51
N ASN A 188 -16.28 -12.26 -4.42
CA ASN A 188 -17.40 -12.45 -3.49
C ASN A 188 -16.89 -12.49 -2.05
N VAL A 189 -17.09 -11.38 -1.35
CA VAL A 189 -16.69 -11.16 0.06
C VAL A 189 -17.43 -12.05 1.05
N CYS A 190 -18.58 -12.62 0.66
CA CYS A 190 -19.35 -13.54 1.49
C CYS A 190 -18.87 -15.00 1.37
N CYS A 191 -17.97 -15.30 0.42
CA CYS A 191 -17.46 -16.65 0.22
C CYS A 191 -16.27 -16.93 1.18
N PRO A 192 -16.36 -17.91 2.10
CA PRO A 192 -15.29 -18.19 3.06
C PRO A 192 -13.95 -18.52 2.41
N ALA A 193 -13.96 -19.22 1.27
CA ALA A 193 -12.74 -19.55 0.54
C ALA A 193 -12.03 -18.30 -0.03
N ASN A 194 -12.80 -17.32 -0.49
CA ASN A 194 -12.25 -16.05 -0.96
C ASN A 194 -11.70 -15.21 0.19
N ILE A 195 -12.40 -15.18 1.33
CA ILE A 195 -11.93 -14.50 2.55
C ILE A 195 -10.60 -15.12 3.02
N CYS A 196 -10.49 -16.45 3.04
CA CYS A 196 -9.25 -17.13 3.42
C CYS A 196 -8.10 -16.78 2.47
N ASP A 197 -8.32 -16.82 1.15
CA ASP A 197 -7.30 -16.44 0.17
C ASP A 197 -6.87 -14.96 0.30
N PHE A 198 -7.84 -14.06 0.51
CA PHE A 198 -7.54 -12.65 0.77
C PHE A 198 -6.67 -12.49 2.02
N LYS A 199 -7.07 -13.11 3.14
CA LYS A 199 -6.31 -13.09 4.40
C LYS A 199 -4.90 -13.61 4.23
N GLU A 200 -4.71 -14.76 3.57
CA GLU A 200 -3.39 -15.37 3.37
C GLU A 200 -2.47 -14.48 2.54
N LYS A 201 -2.98 -13.87 1.46
CA LYS A 201 -2.20 -12.97 0.61
C LYS A 201 -1.83 -11.67 1.31
N VAL A 202 -2.77 -11.09 2.08
CA VAL A 202 -2.50 -9.90 2.90
C VAL A 202 -1.46 -10.22 3.97
N LEU A 203 -1.61 -11.31 4.72
CA LEU A 203 -0.63 -11.72 5.72
C LEU A 203 0.76 -11.94 5.11
N HIS A 204 0.82 -12.54 3.92
CA HIS A 204 2.10 -12.71 3.23
C HIS A 204 2.78 -11.37 2.89
N GLU A 205 2.05 -10.44 2.26
CA GLU A 205 2.59 -9.11 1.88
C GLU A 205 2.91 -8.21 3.08
N THR A 206 2.39 -8.53 4.26
CA THR A 206 2.56 -7.77 5.50
C THR A 206 3.45 -8.47 6.52
N GLU A 207 4.25 -9.46 6.10
CA GLU A 207 5.17 -10.19 6.99
C GLU A 207 4.45 -10.80 8.22
N ASN A 208 3.22 -11.30 8.01
CA ASN A 208 2.31 -11.81 9.04
C ASN A 208 1.85 -10.80 10.10
N LYS A 209 2.04 -9.49 9.88
CA LYS A 209 1.60 -8.43 10.81
C LYS A 209 0.15 -8.01 10.57
N GLY A 210 -0.38 -8.23 9.36
CA GLY A 210 -1.70 -7.76 8.96
C GLY A 210 -1.70 -6.28 8.56
N VAL A 211 -2.90 -5.72 8.42
CA VAL A 211 -3.09 -4.31 8.06
C VAL A 211 -3.24 -3.43 9.30
N HIS A 212 -2.85 -2.16 9.20
CA HIS A 212 -3.00 -1.22 10.29
C HIS A 212 -4.46 -0.78 10.46
N PHE A 213 -5.20 -0.66 9.35
CA PHE A 213 -6.63 -0.41 9.38
C PHE A 213 -7.35 -1.03 8.18
N MET A 214 -8.65 -1.21 8.32
CA MET A 214 -9.53 -1.73 7.29
C MET A 214 -10.75 -0.81 7.15
N MET A 215 -11.12 -0.52 5.91
CA MET A 215 -12.28 0.28 5.55
C MET A 215 -13.29 -0.57 4.78
N SER A 216 -14.56 -0.16 4.84
CA SER A 216 -15.64 -0.80 4.10
C SER A 216 -16.70 0.23 3.71
N ASP A 217 -16.83 0.52 2.42
CA ASP A 217 -17.88 1.42 1.88
C ASP A 217 -19.10 0.59 1.46
N GLY A 218 -19.90 0.17 2.44
CA GLY A 218 -21.21 -0.45 2.20
C GLY A 218 -22.24 0.60 1.77
N LYS A 219 -22.87 0.43 0.60
CA LYS A 219 -23.92 1.35 0.13
C LYS A 219 -25.26 1.00 0.81
N LEU A 220 -25.75 1.88 1.68
CA LEU A 220 -27.15 1.91 2.14
C LEU A 220 -27.89 3.00 1.35
N ALA A 221 -29.03 2.65 0.72
CA ALA A 221 -29.85 3.57 -0.05
C ALA A 221 -31.13 3.91 0.72
N ALA A 222 -31.37 5.19 1.01
CA ALA A 222 -32.66 5.63 1.56
C ALA A 222 -32.92 7.14 1.38
N PHE A 223 -34.08 7.44 0.77
CA PHE A 223 -35.00 8.60 0.89
C PHE A 223 -34.64 10.05 0.51
N CYS A 224 -35.68 10.81 0.10
CA CYS A 224 -35.92 12.24 0.38
C CYS A 224 -37.41 12.63 0.16
N ARG A 225 -37.99 13.48 1.05
CA ARG A 225 -39.31 14.12 0.88
C ARG A 225 -39.17 15.57 0.40
N ASN A 226 -40.10 15.95 -0.48
CA ASN A 226 -40.43 17.30 -0.95
C ASN A 226 -39.43 17.98 -1.95
N PRO A 227 -39.80 18.12 -3.23
CA PRO A 227 -38.94 18.66 -4.28
C PRO A 227 -38.76 20.19 -4.29
N LEU A 228 -39.47 20.97 -3.49
CA LEU A 228 -39.49 22.44 -3.62
C LEU A 228 -38.49 23.21 -2.73
N LEU A 229 -37.72 22.52 -1.88
CA LEU A 229 -36.81 23.15 -0.92
C LEU A 229 -35.36 23.12 -1.41
N THR A 230 -34.68 24.27 -1.38
CA THR A 230 -33.24 24.44 -1.64
C THR A 230 -32.56 25.03 -0.40
N ASP A 231 -31.41 24.46 0.03
CA ASP A 231 -30.63 25.02 1.16
C ASP A 231 -29.65 26.10 0.64
N GLN A 232 -29.78 27.33 1.14
CA GLN A 232 -28.98 28.48 0.69
C GLN A 232 -27.53 28.46 1.21
N ARG A 233 -27.21 27.61 2.20
CA ARG A 233 -25.87 27.55 2.83
C ARG A 233 -24.91 26.59 2.14
N GLN A 234 -25.34 25.92 1.07
CA GLN A 234 -24.57 24.86 0.42
C GLN A 234 -23.15 25.28 0.01
N GLU A 235 -22.96 26.51 -0.46
CA GLU A 235 -21.64 26.99 -0.89
C GLU A 235 -20.73 27.33 0.29
N GLU A 236 -21.28 27.91 1.35
CA GLU A 236 -20.56 28.19 2.60
C GLU A 236 -20.11 26.90 3.27
N LEU A 237 -21.03 25.96 3.48
CA LEU A 237 -20.74 24.64 4.06
C LEU A 237 -19.71 23.86 3.24
N ARG A 238 -19.74 23.98 1.90
CA ARG A 238 -18.71 23.37 1.06
C ARG A 238 -17.33 23.90 1.41
N LYS A 239 -17.15 25.22 1.48
CA LYS A 239 -15.84 25.84 1.76
C LYS A 239 -15.35 25.47 3.15
N GLU A 240 -16.22 25.52 4.16
CA GLU A 240 -15.87 25.14 5.53
C GLU A 240 -15.47 23.66 5.64
N CYS A 241 -16.23 22.75 5.02
CA CYS A 241 -15.88 21.33 5.00
C CYS A 241 -14.53 21.08 4.34
N LEU A 242 -14.27 21.67 3.16
CA LEU A 242 -13.00 21.48 2.47
C LEU A 242 -11.81 22.03 3.26
N LEU A 243 -11.98 23.17 3.93
CA LEU A 243 -10.98 23.73 4.81
C LEU A 243 -10.70 22.81 6.00
N TYR A 244 -11.73 22.36 6.70
CA TYR A 244 -11.62 21.44 7.85
C TYR A 244 -10.94 20.12 7.47
N TRP A 245 -11.31 19.53 6.32
CA TRP A 245 -10.71 18.29 5.83
C TRP A 245 -9.32 18.48 5.21
N GLN A 246 -8.83 19.72 5.09
CA GLN A 246 -7.57 20.09 4.43
C GLN A 246 -7.52 19.61 2.96
N ILE A 247 -8.63 19.79 2.23
CA ILE A 247 -8.77 19.42 0.82
C ILE A 247 -8.75 20.69 -0.03
N PRO A 248 -7.88 20.79 -1.04
CA PRO A 248 -7.86 21.95 -1.92
C PRO A 248 -9.12 21.99 -2.80
N ASP A 249 -9.78 23.15 -2.86
CA ASP A 249 -10.93 23.34 -3.75
C ASP A 249 -10.47 23.56 -5.20
N LYS A 250 -10.14 22.46 -5.88
CA LYS A 250 -9.65 22.44 -7.26
C LYS A 250 -10.47 21.47 -8.10
N PRO A 251 -10.69 21.77 -9.39
CA PRO A 251 -11.31 20.83 -10.30
C PRO A 251 -10.40 19.62 -10.54
N LYS A 252 -10.98 18.51 -11.01
CA LYS A 252 -10.22 17.34 -11.47
C LYS A 252 -9.46 17.70 -12.75
N ILE A 253 -8.13 17.81 -12.66
CA ILE A 253 -7.26 18.07 -13.82
C ILE A 253 -6.48 16.79 -14.13
N PRO A 254 -6.53 16.27 -15.37
CA PRO A 254 -5.70 15.14 -15.78
C PRO A 254 -4.21 15.41 -15.57
N LEU A 255 -3.47 14.38 -15.15
CA LEU A 255 -2.03 14.51 -14.97
C LEU A 255 -1.36 14.86 -16.31
N SER A 256 -0.58 15.94 -16.30
CA SER A 256 0.24 16.35 -17.45
C SER A 256 1.26 15.27 -17.82
N LYS A 257 1.68 15.29 -19.10
CA LYS A 257 2.80 14.45 -19.56
C LYS A 257 4.04 14.80 -18.74
N PHE A 258 4.66 13.77 -18.19
CA PHE A 258 5.89 13.89 -17.41
C PHE A 258 6.97 13.07 -18.08
N THR A 259 8.09 13.71 -18.36
CA THR A 259 9.23 13.12 -19.07
C THR A 259 10.39 12.88 -18.13
N VAL A 260 11.39 12.12 -18.59
CA VAL A 260 12.61 11.91 -17.80
C VAL A 260 13.34 13.23 -17.61
N GLU A 261 13.28 14.12 -18.60
CA GLU A 261 13.88 15.45 -18.52
C GLU A 261 13.26 16.30 -17.40
N ASP A 262 11.92 16.27 -17.28
CA ASP A 262 11.20 16.95 -16.18
C ASP A 262 11.56 16.38 -14.81
N LEU A 263 11.79 15.06 -14.73
CA LEU A 263 12.25 14.42 -13.51
C LEU A 263 13.67 14.86 -13.14
N LEU A 264 14.59 14.88 -14.10
CA LEU A 264 15.98 15.27 -13.85
C LEU A 264 16.07 16.74 -13.43
N SER A 265 15.38 17.63 -14.14
CA SER A 265 15.39 19.07 -13.82
C SER A 265 14.83 19.41 -12.44
N THR A 266 13.95 18.55 -11.90
CA THR A 266 13.36 18.71 -10.55
C THR A 266 14.10 17.95 -9.46
N THR A 267 15.13 17.18 -9.80
CA THR A 267 15.82 16.28 -8.85
C THR A 267 17.31 16.60 -8.72
N ILE A 268 18.01 16.89 -9.82
CA ILE A 268 19.46 17.09 -9.80
C ILE A 268 19.88 18.35 -10.56
N ASP A 269 20.71 19.17 -9.92
CA ASP A 269 21.29 20.36 -10.56
C ASP A 269 22.46 19.98 -11.49
N ARG A 270 23.26 18.99 -11.09
CA ARG A 270 24.47 18.54 -11.79
C ARG A 270 24.26 17.18 -12.45
N ARG A 271 24.06 17.18 -13.77
CA ARG A 271 23.77 15.96 -14.56
C ARG A 271 24.99 15.07 -14.75
N GLU A 272 26.18 15.61 -14.56
CA GLU A 272 27.45 14.90 -14.64
C GLU A 272 27.50 13.71 -13.68
N LEU A 273 26.74 13.78 -12.57
CA LEU A 273 26.57 12.67 -11.62
C LEU A 273 26.13 11.37 -12.29
N LEU A 274 25.25 11.44 -13.30
CA LEU A 274 24.74 10.26 -14.01
C LEU A 274 25.78 9.60 -14.92
N LEU A 275 26.88 10.30 -15.21
CA LEU A 275 27.95 9.88 -16.10
C LEU A 275 29.21 9.42 -15.36
N VAL A 276 29.20 9.44 -14.03
CA VAL A 276 30.33 9.02 -13.21
C VAL A 276 30.58 7.52 -13.42
N CYS A 277 31.75 7.20 -13.97
CA CYS A 277 32.20 5.81 -14.11
C CYS A 277 32.68 5.27 -12.76
N PRO A 278 32.40 4.00 -12.42
CA PRO A 278 32.98 3.37 -11.24
C PRO A 278 34.50 3.29 -11.40
N ARG A 279 35.22 3.44 -10.28
CA ARG A 279 36.65 3.15 -10.23
C ARG A 279 36.82 1.65 -10.03
N GLU A 280 37.54 1.00 -10.94
CA GLU A 280 37.87 -0.41 -10.83
C GLU A 280 39.13 -0.59 -9.98
N LEU A 281 39.02 -1.36 -8.89
CA LEU A 281 40.16 -1.77 -8.09
C LEU A 281 40.59 -3.16 -8.56
N LYS A 282 41.86 -3.32 -8.94
CA LYS A 282 42.40 -4.60 -9.42
C LYS A 282 43.00 -5.40 -8.28
N ASN A 283 43.46 -4.72 -7.22
CA ASN A 283 44.07 -5.34 -6.07
C ASN A 283 43.38 -4.87 -4.79
N ILE A 284 43.33 -5.74 -3.79
CA ILE A 284 42.77 -5.43 -2.47
C ILE A 284 43.62 -4.38 -1.74
N TYR A 285 44.94 -4.34 -1.97
CA TYR A 285 45.82 -3.34 -1.36
C TYR A 285 45.49 -1.91 -1.81
N ASP A 286 44.91 -1.74 -3.00
CA ASP A 286 44.49 -0.43 -3.50
C ASP A 286 43.39 0.17 -2.60
N LEU A 287 42.65 -0.65 -1.83
CA LEU A 287 41.65 -0.15 -0.87
C LEU A 287 42.28 0.72 0.21
N ASN A 288 43.52 0.43 0.63
CA ASN A 288 44.19 1.19 1.70
C ASN A 288 44.44 2.65 1.30
N ASP A 289 44.54 2.94 0.01
CA ASP A 289 44.74 4.29 -0.51
C ASP A 289 43.43 5.12 -0.50
N PHE A 290 42.26 4.46 -0.42
CA PHE A 290 40.95 5.11 -0.51
C PHE A 290 40.12 5.03 0.77
N VAL A 291 40.29 3.98 1.56
CA VAL A 291 39.50 3.70 2.75
C VAL A 291 40.27 4.15 3.98
N LEU A 292 39.95 5.35 4.47
CA LEU A 292 40.55 5.89 5.70
C LEU A 292 39.95 5.25 6.97
N ASP A 293 38.63 5.07 7.00
CA ASP A 293 37.91 4.37 8.07
C ASP A 293 36.99 3.31 7.47
N VAL A 294 37.32 2.04 7.68
CA VAL A 294 36.56 0.87 7.18
C VAL A 294 35.10 0.88 7.64
N LYS A 295 34.79 1.54 8.77
CA LYS A 295 33.43 1.58 9.33
C LYS A 295 32.47 2.51 8.57
N GLU A 296 33.01 3.49 7.86
CA GLU A 296 32.20 4.43 7.05
C GLU A 296 31.90 3.86 5.66
N TRP A 297 32.62 2.82 5.25
CA TRP A 297 32.49 2.22 3.94
C TRP A 297 31.57 1.01 3.95
N HIS A 298 30.84 0.86 2.85
CA HIS A 298 29.88 -0.20 2.66
C HIS A 298 30.14 -0.91 1.33
N TYR A 299 29.78 -2.19 1.26
CA TYR A 299 29.87 -2.97 0.03
C TYR A 299 28.56 -3.72 -0.25
N VAL A 300 28.35 -3.99 -1.53
CA VAL A 300 27.23 -4.79 -2.03
C VAL A 300 27.74 -5.86 -3.00
N PRO A 301 27.35 -7.14 -2.82
CA PRO A 301 27.76 -8.20 -3.74
C PRO A 301 26.98 -8.09 -5.07
N MET A 302 27.66 -7.83 -6.18
CA MET A 302 27.04 -7.60 -7.49
C MET A 302 26.69 -8.90 -8.22
N GLN A 303 25.58 -8.94 -8.96
CA GLN A 303 25.36 -10.04 -9.89
C GLN A 303 26.39 -9.92 -11.02
N CYS A 304 27.08 -11.01 -11.35
CA CYS A 304 28.11 -10.93 -12.37
C CYS A 304 28.23 -12.27 -13.11
N LYS A 305 28.32 -12.19 -14.44
CA LYS A 305 28.70 -13.30 -15.32
C LYS A 305 29.94 -12.95 -16.18
N ARG A 306 30.33 -11.66 -16.24
CA ARG A 306 31.47 -11.07 -16.98
C ARG A 306 31.90 -9.74 -16.34
N ASN A 307 33.14 -9.29 -16.54
CA ASN A 307 33.70 -8.00 -16.10
C ASN A 307 33.04 -6.78 -16.78
N THR A 308 31.75 -6.55 -16.55
CA THR A 308 31.05 -5.35 -17.03
C THR A 308 30.13 -4.81 -15.96
N ASN A 309 30.17 -3.50 -15.74
CA ASN A 309 29.22 -2.82 -14.87
C ASN A 309 27.79 -2.97 -15.41
N ILE A 310 26.92 -3.63 -14.64
CA ILE A 310 25.49 -3.81 -14.97
C ILE A 310 24.58 -2.86 -14.20
N CYS A 311 25.14 -1.98 -13.36
CA CYS A 311 24.37 -0.94 -12.68
C CYS A 311 23.94 0.14 -13.66
N ASN A 312 22.71 0.60 -13.52
CA ASN A 312 22.17 1.69 -14.32
C ASN A 312 21.32 2.61 -13.42
N PHE A 313 21.13 3.84 -13.88
CA PHE A 313 20.07 4.69 -13.35
C PHE A 313 18.72 4.30 -13.95
N TYR A 314 17.67 4.29 -13.14
CA TYR A 314 16.29 3.99 -13.53
C TYR A 314 15.38 5.16 -13.20
N ALA A 315 14.65 5.66 -14.20
CA ALA A 315 13.72 6.77 -14.09
C ALA A 315 12.28 6.28 -14.28
N GLY A 316 11.46 6.42 -13.24
CA GLY A 316 10.02 6.16 -13.23
C GLY A 316 9.24 7.46 -13.43
N VAL A 317 8.71 7.68 -14.64
CA VAL A 317 7.91 8.88 -14.97
C VAL A 317 6.41 8.58 -15.07
N GLY A 318 6.03 7.35 -14.74
CA GLY A 318 4.66 6.87 -14.68
C GLY A 318 4.66 5.35 -14.50
N LEU A 319 3.49 4.80 -14.16
CA LEU A 319 3.31 3.40 -13.78
C LEU A 319 4.14 2.39 -14.59
N SER A 320 3.99 2.37 -15.91
CA SER A 320 4.72 1.49 -16.83
C SER A 320 5.74 2.23 -17.71
N LYS A 321 5.96 3.52 -17.42
CA LYS A 321 6.90 4.39 -18.11
C LYS A 321 8.18 4.48 -17.28
N VAL A 322 8.90 3.36 -17.29
CA VAL A 322 10.20 3.23 -16.62
C VAL A 322 11.30 3.13 -17.67
N PHE A 323 12.35 3.91 -17.49
CA PHE A 323 13.50 3.99 -18.39
C PHE A 323 14.79 3.70 -17.62
N ARG A 324 15.75 3.05 -18.26
CA ARG A 324 17.12 2.92 -17.73
C ARG A 324 18.09 3.72 -18.58
N LEU A 325 19.10 4.30 -17.95
CA LEU A 325 20.16 5.02 -18.62
C LEU A 325 21.21 4.02 -19.12
N GLN A 326 21.30 3.84 -20.44
CA GLN A 326 22.29 2.98 -21.10
C GLN A 326 23.03 3.77 -22.17
N CYS A 327 24.36 3.82 -22.09
CA CYS A 327 25.21 4.54 -23.05
C CYS A 327 24.72 5.98 -23.30
N ASN A 328 24.44 6.72 -22.21
CA ASN A 328 23.90 8.08 -22.23
C ASN A 328 22.53 8.24 -22.94
N LYS A 329 21.75 7.16 -23.03
CA LYS A 329 20.40 7.16 -23.62
C LYS A 329 19.40 6.48 -22.69
N TRP A 330 18.20 7.06 -22.57
CA TRP A 330 17.12 6.48 -21.79
C TRP A 330 16.37 5.41 -22.59
N VAL A 331 16.49 4.16 -22.18
CA VAL A 331 15.87 3.00 -22.83
C VAL A 331 14.73 2.47 -21.98
N LYS A 332 13.54 2.29 -22.56
CA LYS A 332 12.36 1.80 -21.84
C LYS A 332 12.57 0.38 -21.32
N VAL A 333 12.23 0.14 -20.05
CA VAL A 333 12.23 -1.18 -19.42
C VAL A 333 10.82 -1.75 -19.44
N LYS A 334 10.64 -2.94 -20.01
CA LYS A 334 9.34 -3.65 -20.04
C LYS A 334 9.09 -4.31 -18.69
N ASN A 335 7.83 -4.39 -18.28
CA ASN A 335 7.35 -5.11 -17.08
C ASN A 335 7.87 -4.63 -15.72
N LEU A 336 8.66 -3.56 -15.67
CA LEU A 336 9.02 -2.85 -14.44
C LEU A 336 8.00 -1.73 -14.18
N GLN A 337 7.56 -1.61 -12.94
CA GLN A 337 6.64 -0.56 -12.52
C GLN A 337 7.22 0.23 -11.36
N LEU A 338 7.20 1.55 -11.50
CA LEU A 338 7.65 2.49 -10.48
C LEU A 338 6.64 3.62 -10.35
N THR A 339 6.56 4.23 -9.18
CA THR A 339 5.75 5.44 -9.00
C THR A 339 6.35 6.60 -9.81
N ARG A 340 5.49 7.48 -10.31
CA ARG A 340 5.92 8.70 -11.03
C ARG A 340 6.79 9.56 -10.10
N GLY A 341 7.94 10.01 -10.59
CA GLY A 341 8.86 10.84 -9.81
C GLY A 341 10.07 10.07 -9.26
N THR A 342 10.24 8.80 -9.61
CA THR A 342 11.27 7.94 -9.00
C THR A 342 12.57 7.96 -9.81
N LEU A 343 13.71 8.15 -9.16
CA LEU A 343 15.05 8.04 -9.75
C LEU A 343 15.95 7.16 -8.86
N LEU A 344 16.24 5.95 -9.35
CA LEU A 344 16.98 4.91 -8.63
C LEU A 344 18.33 4.60 -9.29
N TYR A 345 19.27 4.08 -8.53
CA TYR A 345 20.48 3.45 -8.99
C TYR A 345 20.50 1.98 -8.54
N GLY A 346 20.74 1.06 -9.46
CA GLY A 346 20.72 -0.37 -9.14
C GLY A 346 21.02 -1.27 -10.33
N GLU A 347 20.82 -2.56 -10.14
CA GLU A 347 21.06 -3.59 -11.15
C GLU A 347 19.82 -4.47 -11.37
N LEU A 348 19.63 -4.94 -12.60
CA LEU A 348 18.57 -5.89 -12.92
C LEU A 348 19.10 -7.31 -12.78
N VAL A 349 18.62 -8.02 -11.76
CA VAL A 349 19.13 -9.32 -11.34
C VAL A 349 18.18 -10.44 -11.76
N LYS A 350 18.77 -11.54 -12.24
CA LYS A 350 18.08 -12.83 -12.36
C LYS A 350 18.23 -13.57 -11.03
N GLU A 351 17.12 -13.70 -10.31
CA GLU A 351 17.03 -14.41 -9.03
C GLU A 351 16.61 -15.86 -9.24
N ASP A 352 17.12 -16.72 -8.39
CA ASP A 352 16.78 -18.13 -8.30
C ASP A 352 15.93 -18.37 -7.06
N PHE A 353 14.89 -19.18 -7.16
CA PHE A 353 14.04 -19.51 -6.02
C PHE A 353 13.58 -20.97 -6.00
N ILE A 354 13.31 -21.47 -4.80
CA ILE A 354 12.81 -22.83 -4.53
C ILE A 354 11.40 -22.73 -3.92
N ALA A 355 10.39 -23.26 -4.61
CA ALA A 355 9.00 -23.20 -4.17
C ALA A 355 8.66 -24.30 -3.14
N LYS A 356 7.73 -24.02 -2.21
CA LYS A 356 7.35 -24.88 -1.08
C LYS A 356 6.77 -26.25 -1.45
N ASN A 357 6.35 -26.46 -2.71
CA ASN A 357 5.60 -27.66 -3.13
C ASN A 357 6.05 -28.27 -4.47
N THR A 358 7.19 -27.89 -5.03
CA THR A 358 7.76 -28.54 -6.23
C THR A 358 8.63 -29.73 -5.82
N CYS A 359 8.05 -30.68 -5.09
CA CYS A 359 8.62 -32.01 -4.89
C CYS A 359 7.88 -32.98 -5.79
N ILE A 360 8.24 -33.02 -7.08
CA ILE A 360 7.92 -34.17 -7.92
C ILE A 360 9.20 -35.00 -7.92
N LEU A 361 9.16 -36.22 -7.37
CA LEU A 361 10.30 -37.15 -7.36
C LEU A 361 11.57 -36.66 -6.61
N ASN A 362 11.44 -35.87 -5.54
CA ASN A 362 12.57 -35.30 -4.77
C ASN A 362 13.54 -34.41 -5.60
N ILE A 363 13.10 -33.87 -6.75
CA ILE A 363 13.87 -32.92 -7.53
C ILE A 363 13.27 -31.53 -7.33
N GLU A 364 13.99 -30.65 -6.66
CA GLU A 364 13.62 -29.24 -6.51
C GLU A 364 13.75 -28.53 -7.87
N LEU A 365 12.62 -28.12 -8.45
CA LEU A 365 12.62 -27.34 -9.68
C LEU A 365 13.03 -25.90 -9.39
N GLN A 366 14.28 -25.56 -9.70
CA GLN A 366 14.79 -24.19 -9.62
C GLN A 366 14.08 -23.31 -10.66
N GLN A 367 13.39 -22.28 -10.18
CA GLN A 367 12.72 -21.30 -11.02
C GLN A 367 13.43 -19.95 -10.93
N HIS A 368 13.15 -19.08 -11.89
CA HIS A 368 13.80 -17.79 -11.99
C HIS A 368 12.82 -16.63 -12.04
N LYS A 369 13.18 -15.52 -11.39
CA LYS A 369 12.43 -14.26 -11.46
C LYS A 369 13.40 -13.09 -11.68
N TYR A 370 12.98 -12.10 -12.46
CA TYR A 370 13.77 -10.88 -12.63
C TYR A 370 13.38 -9.84 -11.58
N SER A 371 14.40 -9.17 -11.04
CA SER A 371 14.23 -8.20 -9.97
C SER A 371 15.20 -7.04 -10.11
N LEU A 372 14.72 -5.83 -9.91
CA LEU A 372 15.56 -4.65 -9.77
C LEU A 372 16.05 -4.58 -8.33
N HIS A 373 17.35 -4.82 -8.14
CA HIS A 373 18.01 -4.60 -6.86
C HIS A 373 18.46 -3.15 -6.77
N VAL A 374 17.82 -2.38 -5.89
CA VAL A 374 18.09 -0.96 -5.69
C VAL A 374 19.25 -0.80 -4.71
N ILE A 375 20.30 -0.11 -5.16
CA ILE A 375 21.51 0.16 -4.37
C ILE A 375 21.37 1.52 -3.68
N ASP A 376 20.97 2.55 -4.42
CA ASP A 376 20.74 3.89 -3.90
C ASP A 376 19.62 4.58 -4.71
N ALA A 377 19.16 5.75 -4.26
CA ALA A 377 18.12 6.52 -4.92
C ALA A 377 18.29 8.01 -4.63
N LEU A 378 17.99 8.84 -5.64
CA LEU A 378 17.97 10.30 -5.50
C LEU A 378 16.56 10.82 -5.24
N ARG A 379 15.54 10.07 -5.69
CA ARG A 379 14.14 10.43 -5.50
C ARG A 379 13.24 9.20 -5.50
N LEU A 380 12.28 9.16 -4.58
CA LEU A 380 11.27 8.12 -4.45
C LEU A 380 9.88 8.74 -4.58
N GLY A 381 9.31 8.68 -5.78
CA GLY A 381 8.08 9.40 -6.11
C GLY A 381 8.20 10.92 -5.88
N ASP A 382 7.45 11.43 -4.92
CA ASP A 382 7.46 12.84 -4.53
C ASP A 382 8.53 13.19 -3.49
N VAL A 383 9.15 12.21 -2.84
CA VAL A 383 10.16 12.40 -1.79
C VAL A 383 11.55 12.51 -2.39
N SER A 384 12.24 13.64 -2.15
CA SER A 384 13.64 13.84 -2.50
C SER A 384 14.56 13.20 -1.46
N LEU A 385 15.60 12.52 -1.91
CA LEU A 385 16.60 11.87 -1.06
C LEU A 385 17.98 12.54 -1.14
N VAL A 386 18.14 13.57 -1.99
CA VAL A 386 19.43 14.19 -2.32
C VAL A 386 20.18 14.70 -1.09
N ASP A 387 19.46 15.30 -0.13
CA ASP A 387 20.04 15.92 1.06
C ASP A 387 20.10 14.99 2.28
N LEU A 388 19.69 13.73 2.12
CA LEU A 388 19.65 12.75 3.21
C LEU A 388 20.97 11.99 3.33
N LYS A 389 21.28 11.55 4.56
CA LYS A 389 22.43 10.68 4.82
C LYS A 389 22.22 9.31 4.18
N PHE A 390 23.32 8.61 3.92
CA PHE A 390 23.28 7.30 3.26
C PHE A 390 22.33 6.32 3.97
N GLU A 391 22.43 6.22 5.31
CA GLU A 391 21.61 5.30 6.11
C GLU A 391 20.11 5.61 6.01
N GLU A 392 19.75 6.89 6.00
CA GLU A 392 18.37 7.36 5.84
C GLU A 392 17.83 7.03 4.45
N ARG A 393 18.66 7.19 3.40
CA ARG A 393 18.29 6.80 2.03
C ARG A 393 18.03 5.31 1.94
N ILE A 394 18.93 4.47 2.47
CA ILE A 394 18.77 3.01 2.46
C ILE A 394 17.52 2.58 3.21
N HIS A 395 17.23 3.22 4.34
CA HIS A 395 16.00 2.97 5.09
C HIS A 395 14.74 3.25 4.25
N LEU A 396 14.66 4.43 3.62
CA LEU A 396 13.55 4.82 2.75
C LEU A 396 13.43 3.94 1.50
N ILE A 397 14.55 3.53 0.91
CA ILE A 397 14.58 2.58 -0.20
C ILE A 397 13.97 1.24 0.22
N GLY A 398 14.29 0.75 1.42
CA GLY A 398 13.71 -0.47 1.98
C GLY A 398 12.18 -0.39 2.07
N ILE A 399 11.67 0.71 2.62
CA ILE A 399 10.22 0.98 2.74
C ILE A 399 9.57 1.07 1.37
N PHE A 400 10.18 1.82 0.46
CA PHE A 400 9.69 2.01 -0.91
C PHE A 400 9.62 0.69 -1.68
N CYS A 401 10.68 -0.12 -1.63
CA CYS A 401 10.69 -1.41 -2.30
C CYS A 401 9.57 -2.32 -1.78
N LYS A 402 9.34 -2.37 -0.46
CA LYS A 402 8.23 -3.12 0.13
C LYS A 402 6.86 -2.60 -0.35
N ALA A 403 6.71 -1.28 -0.45
CA ALA A 403 5.48 -0.64 -0.90
C ALA A 403 5.16 -0.95 -2.35
N VAL A 404 6.18 -0.89 -3.21
CA VAL A 404 6.08 -0.95 -4.68
C VAL A 404 6.11 -2.38 -5.23
N ASN A 405 6.48 -3.37 -4.41
CA ASN A 405 6.59 -4.74 -4.87
C ASN A 405 5.21 -5.40 -5.08
N HIS A 406 5.08 -6.26 -6.09
CA HIS A 406 3.86 -7.01 -6.40
C HIS A 406 4.16 -8.47 -6.67
N GLU A 407 4.02 -9.30 -5.64
CA GLU A 407 4.39 -10.70 -5.81
C GLU A 407 3.37 -11.47 -6.67
N PHE A 408 2.10 -11.11 -6.58
CA PHE A 408 1.00 -11.81 -7.26
C PHE A 408 0.80 -11.43 -8.73
N ARG A 409 1.60 -10.51 -9.27
CA ARG A 409 1.47 -10.09 -10.68
C ARG A 409 2.38 -10.93 -11.56
N ALA A 410 1.76 -11.69 -12.48
CA ALA A 410 2.50 -12.48 -13.46
C ALA A 410 3.42 -11.60 -14.33
N ASN A 411 4.65 -12.09 -14.57
CA ASN A 411 5.66 -11.48 -15.44
C ASN A 411 6.14 -10.07 -15.03
N ALA A 412 5.79 -9.57 -13.85
CA ALA A 412 6.29 -8.31 -13.33
C ALA A 412 7.73 -8.46 -12.83
N ILE A 413 8.55 -7.44 -13.09
CA ILE A 413 9.89 -7.33 -12.50
C ILE A 413 9.71 -6.92 -11.04
N ARG A 414 10.25 -7.73 -10.14
CA ARG A 414 10.26 -7.47 -8.69
C ARG A 414 11.16 -6.26 -8.39
N ILE A 415 10.95 -5.61 -7.26
CA ILE A 415 11.88 -4.61 -6.74
C ILE A 415 12.28 -5.00 -5.33
N ARG A 416 13.56 -4.88 -5.01
CA ARG A 416 14.07 -5.10 -3.64
C ARG A 416 15.24 -4.18 -3.34
N PRO A 417 15.46 -3.81 -2.06
CA PRO A 417 16.71 -3.17 -1.68
C PRO A 417 17.85 -4.18 -1.80
N LYS A 418 19.04 -3.70 -2.16
CA LYS A 418 20.26 -4.48 -2.10
C LYS A 418 20.67 -4.65 -0.63
N THR A 419 21.14 -5.84 -0.25
CA THR A 419 21.73 -6.04 1.08
C THR A 419 23.08 -5.32 1.13
N ILE A 420 23.15 -4.28 1.95
CA ILE A 420 24.34 -3.46 2.15
C ILE A 420 25.02 -3.93 3.43
N ASN A 421 26.31 -4.18 3.34
CA ASN A 421 27.13 -4.61 4.47
C ASN A 421 28.23 -3.59 4.70
N THR A 422 28.64 -3.42 5.96
CA THR A 422 29.82 -2.62 6.33
C THR A 422 31.07 -3.31 5.80
N LEU A 423 32.06 -2.56 5.32
CA LEU A 423 33.29 -3.14 4.79
C LEU A 423 34.03 -3.99 5.84
N GLU A 424 33.90 -3.66 7.13
CA GLU A 424 34.44 -4.41 8.26
C GLU A 424 33.95 -5.88 8.29
N SER A 425 32.72 -6.14 7.83
CA SER A 425 32.13 -7.48 7.89
C SER A 425 32.77 -8.47 6.92
N LEU A 426 33.58 -8.00 5.97
CA LEU A 426 34.32 -8.88 5.07
C LEU A 426 35.28 -9.81 5.82
N CYS A 427 35.81 -9.35 6.96
CA CYS A 427 36.74 -10.11 7.78
C CYS A 427 36.04 -11.10 8.74
N THR A 428 34.75 -10.87 9.05
CA THR A 428 34.05 -11.60 10.12
C THR A 428 32.91 -12.48 9.63
N ASP A 429 32.07 -11.99 8.69
CA ASP A 429 30.82 -12.63 8.28
C ASP A 429 30.65 -12.62 6.76
N PHE A 430 31.33 -13.56 6.09
CA PHE A 430 31.24 -13.72 4.65
C PHE A 430 29.97 -14.48 4.23
N ASN A 431 28.86 -13.75 4.05
CA ASN A 431 27.52 -14.28 3.78
C ASN A 431 27.29 -14.83 2.33
N LEU A 432 28.33 -15.34 1.65
CA LEU A 432 28.19 -15.97 0.33
C LEU A 432 28.43 -17.47 0.40
N ARG A 433 27.54 -18.27 -0.20
CA ARG A 433 27.69 -19.73 -0.32
C ARG A 433 28.54 -20.05 -1.56
N LYS A 434 29.61 -20.82 -1.42
CA LYS A 434 30.40 -21.26 -2.57
C LYS A 434 29.69 -22.40 -3.30
N ASN A 435 29.51 -22.26 -4.60
CA ASN A 435 29.05 -23.36 -5.46
C ASN A 435 30.26 -24.18 -5.89
N GLU A 436 30.46 -25.34 -5.26
CA GLU A 436 31.63 -26.20 -5.48
C GLU A 436 31.74 -26.74 -6.92
N LEU A 437 30.62 -26.84 -7.65
CA LEU A 437 30.58 -27.37 -9.00
C LEU A 437 31.06 -26.38 -10.07
N PHE A 438 30.76 -25.09 -9.88
CA PHE A 438 31.02 -24.06 -10.89
C PHE A 438 32.03 -22.99 -10.43
N GLY A 439 32.46 -23.03 -9.17
CA GLY A 439 33.39 -22.05 -8.59
C GLY A 439 32.80 -20.65 -8.37
N ASN A 440 31.50 -20.47 -8.61
CA ASN A 440 30.79 -19.21 -8.41
C ASN A 440 30.27 -19.08 -6.97
N TYR A 441 29.92 -17.87 -6.57
CA TYR A 441 29.34 -17.59 -5.25
C TYR A 441 27.85 -17.31 -5.36
N ILE A 442 27.07 -17.79 -4.40
CA ILE A 442 25.63 -17.59 -4.33
C ILE A 442 25.35 -16.67 -3.15
N ALA A 443 24.70 -15.55 -3.43
CA ALA A 443 24.24 -14.63 -2.40
C ALA A 443 22.82 -15.00 -1.99
N PRO A 444 22.58 -15.38 -0.72
CA PRO A 444 21.23 -15.60 -0.21
C PRO A 444 20.45 -14.29 -0.16
N LEU A 445 19.15 -14.37 -0.40
CA LEU A 445 18.23 -13.24 -0.38
C LEU A 445 17.15 -13.43 0.68
N PRO A 446 16.67 -12.34 1.32
CA PRO A 446 15.44 -12.38 2.08
C PRO A 446 14.29 -12.87 1.19
N VAL A 447 13.53 -13.85 1.67
CA VAL A 447 12.44 -14.46 0.92
C VAL A 447 11.30 -13.47 0.77
N LEU A 448 11.02 -13.08 -0.47
CA LEU A 448 9.87 -12.24 -0.82
C LEU A 448 8.73 -13.01 -1.50
N GLY A 449 9.03 -14.16 -2.12
CA GLY A 449 8.05 -14.92 -2.90
C GLY A 449 6.95 -15.60 -2.08
N TYR A 450 5.74 -15.64 -2.63
CA TYR A 450 4.63 -16.37 -2.02
C TYR A 450 4.86 -17.87 -2.12
N LYS A 451 4.81 -18.55 -0.97
CA LYS A 451 5.09 -19.99 -0.86
C LYS A 451 6.49 -20.36 -1.39
N VAL A 452 7.48 -19.52 -1.15
CA VAL A 452 8.89 -19.78 -1.47
C VAL A 452 9.65 -20.12 -0.18
N ASN A 453 10.64 -21.02 -0.28
CA ASN A 453 11.52 -21.42 0.82
C ASN A 453 12.81 -20.62 0.84
N GLU A 454 13.48 -20.53 -0.30
CA GLU A 454 14.76 -19.85 -0.45
C GLU A 454 14.76 -19.02 -1.72
N GLU A 455 15.43 -17.87 -1.66
CA GLU A 455 15.73 -17.01 -2.80
C GLU A 455 17.22 -16.69 -2.79
N SER A 456 17.84 -16.61 -3.95
CA SER A 456 19.26 -16.29 -4.09
C SER A 456 19.59 -15.74 -5.47
N TYR A 457 20.82 -15.29 -5.67
CA TYR A 457 21.33 -14.95 -7.00
C TYR A 457 22.82 -15.25 -7.11
N GLU A 458 23.26 -15.55 -8.33
CA GLU A 458 24.67 -15.78 -8.65
C GLU A 458 25.49 -14.48 -8.57
N THR A 459 26.66 -14.58 -7.95
CA THR A 459 27.69 -13.56 -7.83
C THR A 459 29.04 -14.13 -8.31
N ASN A 460 29.89 -13.30 -8.92
CA ASN A 460 31.23 -13.75 -9.31
C ASN A 460 32.21 -13.68 -8.15
N HIS A 461 33.36 -14.35 -8.35
CA HIS A 461 34.55 -14.37 -7.51
C HIS A 461 34.72 -13.06 -6.73
N PHE A 462 34.58 -13.15 -5.40
CA PHE A 462 35.34 -12.27 -4.52
C PHE A 462 36.82 -12.56 -4.77
N ILE A 463 37.68 -11.55 -4.73
CA ILE A 463 39.13 -11.72 -4.82
C ILE A 463 39.53 -12.62 -3.64
N GLN A 464 39.60 -13.93 -3.88
CA GLN A 464 39.93 -14.95 -2.89
C GLN A 464 41.44 -15.17 -2.85
N HIS A 465 42.21 -14.09 -2.95
CA HIS A 465 43.64 -14.12 -2.74
C HIS A 465 43.97 -13.20 -1.56
N THR A 466 44.12 -13.86 -0.40
CA THR A 466 44.73 -13.38 0.85
C THR A 466 43.98 -12.27 1.59
N PHE A 467 43.18 -12.69 2.58
CA PHE A 467 43.07 -11.97 3.86
C PHE A 467 44.25 -12.35 4.76
#